data_AF-G0UYH7-F1
#
_entry.id   AF-G0UYH7-F1
#
_cell.length_a   1.000
_cell.length_b   1.000
_cell.length_c   1.000
_cell.angle_alpha   90.00
_cell.angle_beta   90.00
_cell.angle_gamma   90.00
#
_symmetry.space_group_name_H-M   'P 1'
#
loop_
_entity.id
_entity.type
_entity.pdbx_description
1 polymer ?
#
loop_
_entity_poly.entity_id
_entity_poly.type
_entity_poly.pdbx_seq_one_letter_code
_entity_poly.pdbx_strand_id
1 'polypeptide(L)'
;MNQPQHTREEFKCAYQGYRGRIIVGISCLTFSSEQLTVEFPWECIKQIKVTTKHLKDVPTTMLEVKVSCPKQPHHQQLFHSGKHYFYYFDDIVVAEKLIQRTKSASEANAGSAVGGE
;
A
#
# COMPACT_ATOMS: atom_id res chain seq x y z
N MET A 1 -0.59 -30.27 10.05
CA MET A 1 -0.18 -29.43 8.91
C MET A 1 -0.44 -27.98 9.31
N ASN A 2 0.57 -27.30 9.86
CA ASN A 2 0.45 -25.89 10.23
C ASN A 2 0.82 -25.04 9.02
N GLN A 3 -0.18 -24.48 8.33
CA GLN A 3 0.08 -23.37 7.42
C GLN A 3 0.64 -22.21 8.24
N PRO A 4 1.74 -21.55 7.82
CA PRO A 4 2.17 -20.34 8.48
C PRO A 4 1.06 -19.31 8.31
N GLN A 5 0.43 -18.90 9.41
CA GLN A 5 -0.38 -17.70 9.45
C GLN A 5 0.55 -16.54 9.12
N HIS A 6 0.65 -16.19 7.84
CA HIS A 6 1.24 -14.93 7.44
C HIS A 6 0.37 -13.85 8.07
N THR A 7 0.92 -13.19 9.09
CA THR A 7 0.27 -12.14 9.87
C THR A 7 -0.18 -11.06 8.89
N ARG A 8 -1.46 -11.09 8.52
CA ARG A 8 -2.08 -10.07 7.68
C ARG A 8 -2.35 -8.89 8.60
N GLU A 9 -1.50 -7.87 8.51
CA GLU A 9 -1.65 -6.67 9.34
C GLU A 9 -2.54 -5.66 8.63
N GLU A 10 -3.56 -5.18 9.35
CA GLU A 10 -4.60 -4.29 8.84
C GLU A 10 -4.60 -3.00 9.67
N PHE A 11 -4.66 -1.84 9.01
CA PHE A 11 -4.78 -0.54 9.67
C PHE A 11 -6.02 0.18 9.17
N LYS A 12 -6.85 0.66 10.08
CA LYS A 12 -8.00 1.50 9.75
C LYS A 12 -7.51 2.81 9.15
N CYS A 13 -8.13 3.23 8.06
CA CYS A 13 -7.82 4.48 7.40
C CYS A 13 -8.98 4.91 6.49
N ALA A 14 -8.80 6.05 5.82
CA ALA A 14 -9.66 6.52 4.76
C ALA A 14 -8.87 6.75 3.47
N TYR A 15 -9.52 6.50 2.34
CA TYR A 15 -8.97 6.68 1.00
C TYR A 15 -10.08 7.21 0.07
N GLN A 16 -9.82 8.33 -0.61
CA GLN A 16 -10.78 8.99 -1.51
C GLN A 16 -12.18 9.22 -0.90
N GLY A 17 -12.26 9.50 0.41
CA GLY A 17 -13.52 9.69 1.13
C GLY A 17 -14.13 8.41 1.71
N TYR A 18 -13.68 7.24 1.27
CA TYR A 18 -14.15 5.95 1.79
C TYR A 18 -13.39 5.56 3.06
N ARG A 19 -14.11 5.20 4.11
CA ARG A 19 -13.54 4.63 5.33
C ARG A 19 -13.38 3.12 5.16
N GLY A 20 -12.24 2.61 5.57
CA GLY A 20 -11.93 1.20 5.42
C GLY A 20 -10.64 0.84 6.13
N ARG A 21 -9.91 -0.10 5.55
CA ARG A 21 -8.65 -0.59 6.05
C ARG A 21 -7.64 -0.73 4.92
N ILE A 22 -6.40 -0.39 5.22
CA ILE A 22 -5.27 -0.84 4.43
C ILE A 22 -4.79 -2.15 4.99
N ILE A 23 -4.43 -3.06 4.11
CA ILE A 23 -4.09 -4.44 4.41
C ILE A 23 -2.74 -4.70 3.78
N VAL A 24 -1.77 -5.07 4.61
CA VAL A 24 -0.40 -5.35 4.19
C VAL A 24 -0.30 -6.82 3.81
N GLY A 25 -0.32 -7.10 2.49
CA GLY A 25 -0.21 -8.45 1.95
C GLY A 25 1.21 -8.79 1.51
N ILE A 26 1.42 -10.07 1.20
CA ILE A 26 2.73 -10.57 0.71
C ILE A 26 3.02 -10.01 -0.69
N SER A 27 2.01 -9.95 -1.56
CA SER A 27 2.17 -9.58 -2.97
C SER A 27 1.73 -8.15 -3.31
N CYS A 28 0.89 -7.56 -2.48
CA CYS A 28 0.35 -6.23 -2.71
C CYS A 28 -0.05 -5.55 -1.39
N LEU A 29 -0.22 -4.23 -1.47
CA LEU A 29 -0.91 -3.43 -0.47
C LEU A 29 -2.37 -3.27 -0.92
N THR A 30 -3.34 -3.66 -0.11
CA THR A 30 -4.76 -3.59 -0.47
C THR A 30 -5.49 -2.58 0.40
N PHE A 31 -6.25 -1.67 -0.20
CA PHE A 31 -7.28 -0.93 0.51
C PHE A 31 -8.63 -1.62 0.32
N SER A 32 -9.38 -1.81 1.40
CA SER A 32 -10.72 -2.40 1.35
C SER A 32 -11.68 -1.61 2.23
N SER A 33 -12.83 -1.28 1.65
CA SER A 33 -13.99 -0.69 2.28
C SER A 33 -15.25 -1.36 1.74
N GLU A 34 -16.42 -1.05 2.31
CA GLU A 34 -17.70 -1.61 1.84
C GLU A 34 -18.01 -1.29 0.37
N GLN A 35 -17.52 -0.16 -0.13
CA GLN A 35 -17.86 0.36 -1.47
C GLN A 35 -16.71 0.30 -2.46
N LEU A 36 -15.48 0.09 -1.99
CA LEU A 36 -14.28 0.19 -2.81
C LEU A 36 -13.20 -0.77 -2.30
N THR A 37 -12.65 -1.55 -3.22
CA THR A 37 -11.42 -2.35 -3.00
C THR A 37 -10.40 -1.99 -4.07
N VAL A 38 -9.16 -1.74 -3.65
CA VAL A 38 -8.07 -1.27 -4.50
C VAL A 38 -6.79 -1.99 -4.11
N GLU A 39 -6.06 -2.54 -5.07
CA GLU A 39 -4.82 -3.27 -4.84
C GLU A 39 -3.65 -2.52 -5.46
N PHE A 40 -2.55 -2.43 -4.72
CA PHE A 40 -1.33 -1.78 -5.14
C PHE A 40 -0.21 -2.83 -5.09
N PRO A 41 0.10 -3.47 -6.23
CA PRO A 41 1.18 -4.43 -6.29
C PRO A 41 2.52 -3.80 -5.91
N TRP A 42 3.35 -4.53 -5.17
CA TRP A 42 4.61 -3.97 -4.65
C TRP A 42 5.52 -3.46 -5.77
N GLU A 43 5.58 -4.16 -6.91
CA GLU A 43 6.40 -3.74 -8.06
C GLU A 43 5.99 -2.38 -8.66
N CYS A 44 4.70 -2.01 -8.54
CA CYS A 44 4.19 -0.75 -9.03
C CYS A 44 4.42 0.40 -8.02
N ILE A 45 4.66 0.12 -6.74
CA ILE A 45 4.84 1.13 -5.70
C ILE A 45 6.28 1.66 -5.71
N LYS A 46 6.47 2.90 -6.15
CA LYS A 46 7.80 3.54 -6.17
C LYS A 46 8.19 4.19 -4.85
N GLN A 47 7.22 4.74 -4.13
CA GLN A 47 7.50 5.46 -2.89
C GLN A 47 6.36 5.32 -1.90
N ILE A 48 6.73 5.24 -0.62
CA ILE A 48 5.82 5.22 0.52
C ILE A 48 6.40 6.18 1.55
N LYS A 49 5.63 7.20 1.96
CA LYS A 49 6.07 8.14 2.99
C LYS A 49 4.89 8.74 3.74
N VAL A 50 5.14 9.16 4.97
CA VAL A 50 4.24 10.05 5.70
C VAL A 50 4.45 11.49 5.23
N THR A 51 3.35 12.22 5.03
CA THR A 51 3.36 13.64 4.67
C THR A 51 2.23 14.35 5.39
N THR A 52 2.42 15.62 5.73
CA THR A 52 1.36 16.47 6.27
C THR A 52 0.92 17.45 5.20
N LYS A 53 -0.38 17.54 4.95
CA LYS A 53 -0.99 18.52 4.03
C LYS A 53 -2.09 19.29 4.74
N HIS A 54 -2.26 20.56 4.38
CA HIS A 54 -3.40 21.34 4.84
C HIS A 54 -4.61 21.03 3.97
N LEU A 55 -5.59 20.32 4.55
CA LEU A 55 -6.89 20.10 3.93
C LEU A 55 -7.88 21.04 4.60
N LYS A 56 -8.41 22.02 3.84
CA LYS A 56 -9.32 23.05 4.36
C LYS A 56 -8.73 23.76 5.60
N ASP A 57 -7.48 24.19 5.49
CA ASP A 57 -6.70 24.83 6.56
C ASP A 57 -6.40 23.97 7.79
N VAL A 58 -6.77 22.68 7.78
CA VAL A 58 -6.45 21.73 8.85
C VAL A 58 -5.24 20.89 8.46
N PRO A 59 -4.14 20.91 9.23
CA PRO A 59 -2.99 20.04 8.99
C PRO A 59 -3.43 18.59 9.20
N THR A 60 -3.39 17.82 8.11
CA THR A 60 -3.77 16.41 8.08
C THR A 60 -2.55 15.58 7.71
N THR A 61 -2.17 14.67 8.59
CA THR A 61 -1.11 13.70 8.32
C THR A 61 -1.68 12.55 7.48
N MET A 62 -0.96 12.22 6.41
CA MET A 62 -1.39 11.28 5.38
C MET A 62 -0.23 10.36 4.98
N LEU A 63 -0.55 9.13 4.61
CA LEU A 63 0.37 8.20 3.98
C LEU A 63 0.27 8.41 2.46
N GLU A 64 1.35 8.90 1.85
CA GLU A 64 1.47 9.02 0.39
C GLU A 64 2.07 7.73 -0.17
N VAL A 65 1.30 7.02 -0.99
CA VAL A 65 1.75 5.88 -1.81
C VAL A 65 1.84 6.35 -3.25
N LYS A 66 3.06 6.44 -3.79
CA LYS A 66 3.29 6.79 -5.19
C LYS A 66 3.39 5.52 -6.02
N VAL A 67 2.46 5.38 -6.96
CA VAL A 67 2.38 4.24 -7.87
C VAL A 67 2.85 4.70 -9.25
N SER A 68 3.72 3.90 -9.87
CA SER A 68 4.13 4.10 -11.26
C SER A 68 4.29 2.73 -11.87
N CYS A 69 3.19 2.17 -12.37
CA CYS A 69 3.24 0.96 -13.16
C CYS A 69 3.40 1.32 -14.64
N PRO A 70 4.31 0.68 -15.39
CA PRO A 70 4.30 0.77 -16.85
C PRO A 70 2.94 0.27 -17.33
N LYS A 71 2.35 0.97 -18.32
CA LYS A 71 1.06 0.61 -18.92
C LYS A 71 1.10 -0.86 -19.36
N GLN A 72 0.59 -1.78 -18.55
CA GLN A 72 0.34 -3.13 -19.03
C GLN A 72 -1.00 -3.10 -19.79
N PRO A 73 -1.04 -3.54 -21.05
CA PRO A 73 -2.21 -3.41 -21.91
C PRO A 73 -3.40 -4.33 -21.55
N HIS A 74 -3.30 -5.20 -20.54
CA HIS A 74 -4.20 -6.36 -20.45
C HIS A 74 -5.02 -6.58 -19.17
N HIS A 75 -4.94 -5.74 -18.13
CA HIS A 75 -5.79 -5.96 -16.93
C HIS A 75 -6.67 -4.75 -16.60
N GLN A 76 -7.99 -5.00 -16.66
CA GLN A 76 -9.10 -4.10 -16.39
C GLN A 76 -9.26 -3.76 -14.89
N GLN A 77 -8.21 -3.32 -14.21
CA GLN A 77 -8.37 -2.80 -12.84
C GLN A 77 -7.75 -1.41 -12.71
N LEU A 78 -8.60 -0.50 -12.24
CA LEU A 78 -8.52 0.96 -12.22
C LEU A 78 -7.41 1.50 -11.30
N PHE A 79 -6.16 1.08 -11.46
CA PHE A 79 -5.04 1.67 -10.72
C PHE A 79 -4.44 2.81 -11.54
N HIS A 80 -4.98 4.01 -11.34
CA HIS A 80 -4.39 5.21 -11.93
C HIS A 80 -2.99 5.43 -11.35
N SER A 81 -1.97 5.38 -12.20
CA SER A 81 -0.62 5.84 -11.84
C SER A 81 -0.70 7.23 -11.23
N GLY A 82 0.02 7.45 -10.13
CA GLY A 82 -0.06 8.71 -9.41
C GLY A 82 0.21 8.58 -7.92
N LYS A 83 -0.27 9.57 -7.19
CA LYS A 83 -0.14 9.63 -5.73
C LYS A 83 -1.47 9.30 -5.08
N HIS A 84 -1.44 8.32 -4.20
CA HIS A 84 -2.57 7.88 -3.40
C HIS A 84 -2.34 8.33 -1.97
N TYR A 85 -3.36 8.95 -1.36
CA TYR A 85 -3.26 9.47 -0.02
C TYR A 85 -4.25 8.74 0.89
N PHE A 86 -3.71 8.14 1.95
CA PHE A 86 -4.49 7.53 3.02
C PHE A 86 -4.40 8.41 4.25
N TYR A 87 -5.49 8.55 5.00
CA TYR A 87 -5.56 9.46 6.15
C TYR A 87 -6.44 8.86 7.25
N TYR A 88 -6.49 9.52 8.41
CA TYR A 88 -7.20 9.04 9.62
C TYR A 88 -6.73 7.65 10.09
N PHE A 89 -5.42 7.42 10.08
CA PHE A 89 -4.84 6.27 10.76
C PHE A 89 -4.87 6.49 12.27
N ASP A 90 -5.14 5.44 13.04
CA ASP A 90 -4.96 5.44 14.49
C ASP A 90 -3.47 5.63 14.86
N ASP A 91 -2.59 4.90 14.17
CA ASP A 91 -1.14 5.06 14.28
C ASP A 91 -0.48 4.96 12.89
N ILE A 92 -0.25 6.14 12.28
CA ILE A 92 0.35 6.21 10.94
C ILE A 92 1.83 5.81 10.93
N VAL A 93 2.54 5.98 12.05
CA VAL A 93 3.98 5.71 12.13
C VAL A 93 4.22 4.22 12.16
N VAL A 94 3.41 3.47 12.90
CA VAL A 94 3.45 2.00 12.89
C VAL A 94 3.06 1.46 11.52
N ALA A 95 1.99 1.99 10.93
CA ALA A 95 1.54 1.57 9.60
C ALA A 95 2.64 1.79 8.54
N GLU A 96 3.25 2.98 8.50
CA GLU A 96 4.30 3.30 7.52
C GLU A 96 5.53 2.40 7.67
N LYS A 97 6.02 2.20 8.91
CA LYS A 97 7.18 1.33 9.17
C LYS A 97 6.93 -0.10 8.71
N LEU A 98 5.74 -0.63 8.99
CA LEU A 98 5.41 -1.99 8.60
C LEU A 98 5.29 -2.14 7.09
N ILE A 99 4.59 -1.21 6.45
CA ILE A 99 4.41 -1.20 5.00
C ILE A 99 5.78 -1.12 4.30
N GLN A 100 6.67 -0.23 4.77
CA GLN A 100 8.03 -0.13 4.21
C GLN A 100 8.82 -1.42 4.41
N ARG A 101 8.81 -2.01 5.62
CA ARG A 101 9.50 -3.27 5.89
C ARG A 101 9.03 -4.39 4.96
N THR A 102 7.72 -4.51 4.79
CA THR A 102 7.13 -5.56 3.94
C THR A 102 7.49 -5.35 2.48
N LYS A 103 7.41 -4.10 2.00
CA LYS A 103 7.84 -3.76 0.65
C LYS A 103 9.30 -4.15 0.41
N SER A 104 10.21 -3.76 1.32
CA SER A 104 11.64 -4.10 1.19
C SER A 104 11.89 -5.61 1.20
N ALA A 105 11.13 -6.37 2.01
CA ALA A 105 11.21 -7.83 2.00
C ALA A 105 10.70 -8.44 0.67
N SER A 106 9.63 -7.88 0.11
CA SER A 106 9.12 -8.29 -1.21
C SER A 106 10.13 -8.02 -2.33
N GLU A 107 10.82 -6.88 -2.29
CA GLU A 107 11.86 -6.53 -3.27
C GLU A 107 13.10 -7.45 -3.14
N ALA A 108 13.52 -7.80 -1.92
CA ALA A 108 14.64 -8.71 -1.68
C ALA A 108 14.37 -10.14 -2.19
N ASN A 109 13.14 -10.63 -2.03
CA ASN A 109 12.74 -11.95 -2.52
C ASN A 109 12.68 -11.99 -4.06
N ALA A 110 12.29 -10.90 -4.72
CA ALA A 110 12.29 -10.81 -6.19
C ALA A 110 13.71 -10.79 -6.79
N GLY A 111 14.71 -10.27 -6.05
CA GLY A 111 16.11 -10.24 -6.46
C GLY A 111 16.84 -11.59 -6.34
N SER A 112 16.28 -12.58 -5.65
CA SER A 112 16.92 -13.89 -5.45
C SER A 112 16.61 -14.92 -6.56
N ALA A 113 15.91 -14.53 -7.62
CA ALA A 113 15.52 -15.42 -8.73
C ALA A 113 16.44 -15.36 -9.96
N VAL A 114 17.54 -14.59 -9.93
CA VAL A 114 18.51 -14.51 -11.05
C VAL A 114 19.90 -14.83 -10.50
N GLY A 115 20.23 -16.11 -10.39
CA GLY A 115 21.51 -16.57 -9.82
C GLY A 115 21.61 -18.09 -9.72
N GLY A 116 21.45 -18.78 -10.85
CA GLY A 116 21.69 -20.21 -11.05
C GLY A 116 21.11 -20.54 -12.42
N GLU A 117 21.87 -20.90 -13.45
CA GLU A 117 23.25 -21.39 -13.58
C GLU A 117 23.91 -20.75 -14.81
#